data_AF-D2V3M8-F1
#
_entry.id   AF-D2V3M8-F1
#
_cell.length_a   1.000
_cell.length_b   1.000
_cell.length_c   1.000
_cell.angle_alpha   90.00
_cell.angle_beta   90.00
_cell.angle_gamma   90.00
#
_symmetry.space_group_name_H-M   'P 1'
#
loop_
_entity.id
_entity.type
_entity.pdbx_description
1 polymer ?
#
loop_
_entity_poly.entity_id
_entity_poly.type
_entity_poly.pdbx_seq_one_letter_code
_entity_poly.pdbx_strand_id
1 'polypeptide(L)'
;MMRKNILYSLLIAIFCLTVLVIADRQTIVVSDLHIGGPWFQSKTSHELLTHFLQDLAQPNSKVRGEGPPLMDVVINGDIFEFWLDHIDEMPIKNSELIRSKDRYGVDVTKILKLLKNVLDVNRAKLILTQGNHDMELTEHDVDILQNEYGLDMIYTSQEYRDMGVRFEHGHKSDFFNAPHPDKIRSFGYFIARASITSGVTSAPEFFQKICDFVPFFIGSLASGPVGEILGVSAIEKAFGEYPHNDSTIFKGACFWANCEECSSVDVTVELANQKYSYLRSRYREDYSSGEVDDMVRASCNNYDDILHRNIDPHMDKIVLQGHTHIPLVKELKSKKGPDFLYVNSGSWIDGSANDYIKIYYRHDETIGQEIAYLIERYQYNTSEPVLIESWNTEKYYSSENLSKKSRFLHDVSVPESWTCKHEEYSDGKICHCNCGAYDPDCDLVQLSSIQNCPHVRGKFVSGCSHTSGNCLYENTEAPSEWTCDKTFWGANDGCDCNCGKAVDPDCLGVNVCRCNFTPEKSLEFTVDAATVPRN
;
A
#
# COMPACT_ATOMS: atom_id res chain seq x y z
N MET A 1 -42.40 -48.67 -30.00
CA MET A 1 -41.33 -47.70 -30.34
C MET A 1 -41.30 -46.44 -29.45
N MET A 2 -42.22 -46.27 -28.47
CA MET A 2 -42.38 -45.03 -27.68
C MET A 2 -41.94 -45.12 -26.20
N ARG A 3 -41.12 -46.13 -25.83
CA ARG A 3 -40.60 -46.29 -24.45
C ARG A 3 -39.08 -46.16 -24.32
N LYS A 4 -38.35 -45.97 -25.42
CA LYS A 4 -36.88 -45.79 -25.40
C LYS A 4 -36.41 -44.34 -25.42
N ASN A 5 -37.29 -43.37 -25.69
CA ASN A 5 -36.91 -41.95 -25.77
C ASN A 5 -37.03 -41.19 -24.44
N ILE A 6 -37.72 -41.74 -23.43
CA ILE A 6 -37.85 -41.07 -22.12
C ILE A 6 -36.60 -41.33 -21.26
N LEU A 7 -35.95 -42.48 -21.40
CA LEU A 7 -34.70 -42.77 -20.68
C LEU A 7 -33.52 -41.91 -21.17
N TYR A 8 -33.45 -41.61 -22.48
CA TYR A 8 -32.39 -40.75 -23.03
C TYR A 8 -32.55 -39.28 -22.63
N SER A 9 -33.77 -38.76 -22.52
CA SER A 9 -34.01 -37.40 -22.02
C SER A 9 -33.75 -37.26 -20.51
N LEU A 10 -34.01 -38.30 -19.71
CA LEU A 10 -33.64 -38.31 -18.29
C LEU A 10 -32.13 -38.50 -18.07
N LEU A 11 -31.44 -39.27 -18.89
CA LEU A 11 -29.98 -39.43 -18.81
C LEU A 11 -29.23 -38.16 -19.24
N ILE A 12 -29.77 -37.37 -20.19
CA ILE A 12 -29.22 -36.07 -20.57
C ILE A 12 -29.54 -34.99 -19.51
N ALA A 13 -30.71 -35.06 -18.86
CA ALA A 13 -31.03 -34.19 -17.72
C ALA A 13 -30.19 -34.50 -16.47
N ILE A 14 -29.75 -35.75 -16.29
CA ILE A 14 -28.84 -36.16 -15.20
C ILE A 14 -27.37 -35.83 -15.53
N PHE A 15 -27.00 -35.70 -16.81
CA PHE A 15 -25.66 -35.24 -17.22
C PHE A 15 -25.52 -33.70 -17.29
N CYS A 16 -26.63 -32.98 -17.21
CA CYS A 16 -26.69 -31.52 -16.97
C CYS A 16 -27.02 -31.18 -15.50
N LEU A 17 -26.81 -32.10 -14.56
CA LEU A 17 -26.29 -31.70 -13.26
C LEU A 17 -24.82 -31.35 -13.49
N THR A 18 -24.59 -30.15 -14.03
CA THR A 18 -23.37 -29.42 -13.69
C THR A 18 -23.25 -29.55 -12.18
N VAL A 19 -22.10 -30.05 -11.73
CA VAL A 19 -21.68 -29.93 -10.34
C VAL A 19 -21.89 -28.46 -10.00
N LEU A 20 -23.00 -28.15 -9.35
CA LEU A 20 -23.17 -26.92 -8.61
C LEU A 20 -22.15 -27.09 -7.50
N VAL A 21 -20.93 -26.68 -7.82
CA VAL A 21 -19.94 -26.34 -6.83
C VAL A 21 -20.60 -25.18 -6.10
N ILE A 22 -21.25 -25.50 -4.99
CA ILE A 22 -21.82 -24.49 -4.12
C ILE A 22 -20.60 -23.84 -3.48
N ALA A 23 -20.28 -22.62 -3.90
CA ALA A 23 -19.37 -21.78 -3.14
C ALA A 23 -19.92 -21.60 -1.72
N ASP A 24 -19.03 -21.55 -0.75
CA ASP A 24 -19.39 -21.32 0.66
C ASP A 24 -19.49 -19.82 0.97
N ARG A 25 -18.66 -19.00 0.33
CA ARG A 25 -18.68 -17.54 0.45
C ARG A 25 -18.15 -16.83 -0.78
N GLN A 26 -18.44 -15.53 -0.85
CA GLN A 26 -17.94 -14.62 -1.87
C GLN A 26 -17.27 -13.38 -1.24
N THR A 27 -16.24 -12.88 -1.91
CA THR A 27 -15.63 -11.58 -1.68
C THR A 27 -15.81 -10.70 -2.92
N ILE A 28 -16.11 -9.41 -2.74
CA ILE A 28 -16.13 -8.40 -3.81
C ILE A 28 -14.98 -7.43 -3.59
N VAL A 29 -14.25 -7.09 -4.66
CA VAL A 29 -13.07 -6.24 -4.61
C VAL A 29 -13.17 -5.09 -5.60
N VAL A 30 -12.90 -3.89 -5.12
CA VAL A 30 -12.71 -2.66 -5.90
C VAL A 30 -11.42 -1.96 -5.44
N SER A 31 -10.94 -0.98 -6.18
CA SER A 31 -9.76 -0.18 -5.82
C SER A 31 -9.78 1.17 -6.53
N ASP A 32 -8.86 2.07 -6.17
CA ASP A 32 -8.58 3.31 -6.90
C ASP A 32 -9.86 4.11 -7.13
N LEU A 33 -10.53 4.41 -6.00
CA LEU A 33 -11.76 5.19 -5.98
C LEU A 33 -11.46 6.69 -6.03
N HIS A 34 -10.35 7.12 -5.42
CA HIS A 34 -9.91 8.52 -5.29
C HIS A 34 -11.05 9.46 -4.87
N ILE A 35 -11.83 9.05 -3.87
CA ILE A 35 -13.03 9.79 -3.46
C ILE A 35 -12.63 11.17 -2.97
N GLY A 36 -13.30 12.19 -3.52
CA GLY A 36 -13.06 13.59 -3.18
C GLY A 36 -11.78 14.13 -3.80
N GLY A 37 -11.36 13.57 -4.93
CA GLY A 37 -10.28 14.04 -5.79
C GLY A 37 -10.73 14.60 -7.14
N PRO A 38 -9.83 15.28 -7.89
CA PRO A 38 -10.11 15.76 -9.24
C PRO A 38 -10.23 14.62 -10.26
N TRP A 39 -9.74 13.42 -9.95
CA TRP A 39 -9.98 12.22 -10.76
C TRP A 39 -11.36 11.61 -10.53
N PHE A 40 -12.09 12.02 -9.50
CA PHE A 40 -13.44 11.55 -9.18
C PHE A 40 -14.37 12.75 -9.06
N GLN A 41 -14.39 13.64 -10.07
CA GLN A 41 -15.18 14.87 -10.02
C GLN A 41 -16.40 14.84 -10.95
N SER A 42 -16.44 13.92 -11.92
CA SER A 42 -17.57 13.82 -12.83
C SER A 42 -18.80 13.24 -12.13
N LYS A 43 -19.95 13.82 -12.44
CA LYS A 43 -21.25 13.32 -12.00
C LYS A 43 -21.47 11.85 -12.38
N THR A 44 -20.93 11.40 -13.51
CA THR A 44 -21.06 10.02 -13.98
C THR A 44 -20.37 9.04 -13.04
N SER A 45 -19.13 9.29 -12.63
CA SER A 45 -18.40 8.42 -11.69
C SER A 45 -19.09 8.40 -10.32
N HIS A 46 -19.59 9.57 -9.86
CA HIS A 46 -20.36 9.66 -8.61
C HIS A 46 -21.62 8.80 -8.64
N GLU A 47 -22.39 8.90 -9.73
CA GLU A 47 -23.63 8.13 -9.91
C GLU A 47 -23.34 6.63 -10.06
N LEU A 48 -22.30 6.25 -10.80
CA LEU A 48 -21.91 4.85 -10.98
C LEU A 48 -21.53 4.19 -9.65
N LEU A 49 -20.62 4.78 -8.87
CA LEU A 49 -20.23 4.26 -7.57
C LEU A 49 -21.43 4.23 -6.61
N THR A 50 -22.26 5.28 -6.61
CA THR A 50 -23.46 5.35 -5.78
C THR A 50 -24.44 4.22 -6.14
N HIS A 51 -24.72 4.00 -7.42
CA HIS A 51 -25.64 2.94 -7.87
C HIS A 51 -25.07 1.55 -7.61
N PHE A 52 -23.77 1.35 -7.79
CA PHE A 52 -23.09 0.10 -7.44
C PHE A 52 -23.29 -0.25 -5.97
N LEU A 53 -23.00 0.69 -5.05
CA LEU A 53 -23.17 0.48 -3.61
C LEU A 53 -24.65 0.33 -3.23
N GLN A 54 -25.56 1.08 -3.87
CA GLN A 54 -26.99 0.97 -3.63
C GLN A 54 -27.56 -0.38 -4.05
N ASP A 55 -27.15 -0.91 -5.20
CA ASP A 55 -27.52 -2.25 -5.64
C ASP A 55 -26.94 -3.31 -4.70
N LEU A 56 -25.67 -3.17 -4.30
CA LEU A 56 -25.01 -4.10 -3.38
C LEU A 56 -25.65 -4.12 -1.98
N ALA A 57 -26.28 -3.01 -1.59
CA ALA A 57 -27.09 -2.89 -0.37
C ALA A 57 -28.53 -3.42 -0.53
N GLN A 58 -28.83 -4.21 -1.58
CA GLN A 58 -30.12 -4.89 -1.73
C GLN A 58 -30.03 -6.39 -1.41
N PRO A 59 -31.07 -6.97 -0.81
CA PRO A 59 -31.18 -8.43 -0.63
C PRO A 59 -31.16 -9.21 -1.95
N ASN A 60 -31.50 -8.59 -3.08
CA ASN A 60 -31.47 -9.17 -4.42
C ASN A 60 -30.48 -8.42 -5.35
N SER A 61 -29.35 -7.97 -4.80
CA SER A 61 -28.29 -7.28 -5.53
C SER A 61 -27.90 -8.02 -6.81
N LYS A 62 -27.91 -7.30 -7.94
CA LYS A 62 -27.36 -7.78 -9.22
C LYS A 62 -25.85 -7.84 -9.18
N VAL A 63 -25.20 -6.87 -8.53
CA VAL A 63 -23.76 -6.80 -8.32
C VAL A 63 -23.29 -8.08 -7.62
N ARG A 64 -23.96 -8.51 -6.54
CA ARG A 64 -23.68 -9.78 -5.86
C ARG A 64 -24.05 -10.98 -6.74
N GLY A 65 -25.27 -10.98 -7.27
CA GLY A 65 -25.85 -12.09 -8.03
C GLY A 65 -26.46 -13.18 -7.14
N GLU A 66 -26.89 -14.29 -7.75
CA GLU A 66 -27.53 -15.45 -7.08
C GLU A 66 -26.53 -16.40 -6.39
N GLY A 67 -25.29 -15.95 -6.18
CA GLY A 67 -24.19 -16.73 -5.64
C GLY A 67 -24.24 -16.95 -4.12
N PRO A 68 -23.13 -17.43 -3.54
CA PRO A 68 -23.00 -17.58 -2.08
C PRO A 68 -23.14 -16.22 -1.37
N PRO A 69 -23.29 -16.23 -0.03
CA PRO A 69 -23.30 -14.99 0.72
C PRO A 69 -22.01 -14.19 0.51
N LEU A 70 -22.17 -12.87 0.36
CA LEU A 70 -21.07 -11.92 0.40
C LEU A 70 -20.58 -11.80 1.84
N MET A 71 -19.36 -12.24 2.11
CA MET A 71 -18.75 -12.17 3.44
C MET A 71 -17.81 -10.98 3.58
N ASP A 72 -17.16 -10.58 2.48
CA ASP A 72 -16.11 -9.56 2.52
C ASP A 72 -16.25 -8.59 1.35
N VAL A 73 -16.13 -7.29 1.64
CA VAL A 73 -15.92 -6.23 0.64
C VAL A 73 -14.52 -5.69 0.84
N VAL A 74 -13.68 -5.77 -0.19
CA VAL A 74 -12.31 -5.27 -0.16
C VAL A 74 -12.23 -3.99 -0.99
N ILE A 75 -11.72 -2.90 -0.41
CA ILE A 75 -11.27 -1.73 -1.16
C ILE A 75 -9.75 -1.73 -1.11
N ASN A 76 -9.13 -2.05 -2.24
CA ASN A 76 -7.72 -2.40 -2.33
C ASN A 76 -6.83 -1.16 -2.62
N GLY A 77 -6.87 -0.19 -1.71
CA GLY A 77 -6.10 1.06 -1.76
C GLY A 77 -6.68 2.16 -2.65
N ASP A 78 -6.12 3.35 -2.47
CA ASP A 78 -6.50 4.63 -3.08
C ASP A 78 -8.00 4.91 -2.95
N ILE A 79 -8.46 4.84 -1.69
CA ILE A 79 -9.85 5.01 -1.27
C ILE A 79 -10.22 6.50 -1.37
N PHE A 80 -9.39 7.34 -0.78
CA PHE A 80 -9.54 8.79 -0.74
C PHE A 80 -8.43 9.47 -1.52
N GLU A 81 -8.63 10.74 -1.86
CA GLU A 81 -7.62 11.54 -2.55
C GLU A 81 -6.97 12.58 -1.61
N PHE A 82 -5.70 12.37 -1.24
CA PHE A 82 -4.92 13.29 -0.40
C PHE A 82 -3.70 13.91 -1.10
N TRP A 83 -3.44 13.57 -2.36
CA TRP A 83 -2.25 13.98 -3.10
C TRP A 83 -2.54 14.99 -4.21
N LEU A 84 -3.76 15.05 -4.75
CA LEU A 84 -4.09 15.84 -5.94
C LEU A 84 -4.62 17.25 -5.67
N ASP A 85 -4.10 17.93 -4.65
CA ASP A 85 -4.30 19.37 -4.44
C ASP A 85 -3.27 20.19 -5.24
N HIS A 86 -3.67 21.35 -5.79
CA HIS A 86 -2.76 22.20 -6.55
C HIS A 86 -1.55 22.65 -5.71
N ILE A 87 -0.40 22.87 -6.34
CA ILE A 87 0.85 23.19 -5.61
C ILE A 87 0.73 24.45 -4.74
N ASP A 88 -0.14 25.40 -5.09
CA ASP A 88 -0.34 26.66 -4.39
C ASP A 88 -1.47 26.60 -3.34
N GLU A 89 -2.09 25.43 -3.20
CA GLU A 89 -3.12 25.12 -2.22
C GLU A 89 -2.54 24.35 -1.02
N MET A 90 -3.15 24.53 0.15
CA MET A 90 -2.83 23.67 1.29
C MET A 90 -3.53 22.32 1.07
N PRO A 91 -2.82 21.18 1.24
CA PRO A 91 -3.46 19.89 1.17
C PRO A 91 -4.64 19.78 2.14
N ILE A 92 -5.72 19.14 1.71
CA ILE A 92 -6.85 18.88 2.59
C ILE A 92 -6.43 17.93 3.72
N LYS A 93 -6.92 18.19 4.94
CA LYS A 93 -6.68 17.27 6.06
C LYS A 93 -7.53 16.01 5.91
N ASN A 94 -6.98 14.85 6.28
CA ASN A 94 -7.68 13.56 6.21
C ASN A 94 -9.09 13.62 6.81
N SER A 95 -9.16 14.05 8.07
CA SER A 95 -10.40 14.16 8.83
C SER A 95 -11.40 15.19 8.28
N GLU A 96 -10.93 16.18 7.50
CA GLU A 96 -11.78 17.13 6.79
C GLU A 96 -12.39 16.50 5.53
N LEU A 97 -11.57 15.80 4.73
CA LEU A 97 -12.04 15.11 3.54
C LEU A 97 -13.06 14.02 3.88
N ILE A 98 -12.76 13.17 4.88
CA ILE A 98 -13.63 12.08 5.35
C ILE A 98 -15.02 12.60 5.76
N ARG A 99 -15.11 13.85 6.25
CA ARG A 99 -16.37 14.50 6.66
C ARG A 99 -16.94 15.46 5.62
N SER A 100 -16.32 15.56 4.45
CA SER A 100 -16.74 16.51 3.43
C SER A 100 -18.07 16.10 2.80
N LYS A 101 -18.91 17.11 2.58
CA LYS A 101 -20.20 16.97 1.87
C LYS A 101 -20.17 17.48 0.43
N ASP A 102 -19.06 18.11 0.04
CA ASP A 102 -18.92 18.75 -1.27
C ASP A 102 -17.43 18.98 -1.61
N ARG A 103 -16.63 17.91 -1.68
CA ARG A 103 -15.26 17.99 -2.23
C ARG A 103 -15.31 17.49 -3.66
N TYR A 104 -14.97 18.35 -4.63
CA TYR A 104 -15.12 18.05 -6.07
C TYR A 104 -16.53 17.53 -6.44
N GLY A 105 -17.57 18.08 -5.80
CA GLY A 105 -18.97 17.72 -6.09
C GLY A 105 -19.46 16.42 -5.45
N VAL A 106 -18.63 15.71 -4.67
CA VAL A 106 -19.04 14.47 -3.97
C VAL A 106 -19.31 14.71 -2.48
N ASP A 107 -20.41 14.11 -1.99
CA ASP A 107 -20.69 13.94 -0.56
C ASP A 107 -20.05 12.64 -0.07
N VAL A 108 -18.84 12.75 0.48
CA VAL A 108 -18.06 11.63 1.01
C VAL A 108 -18.82 10.92 2.12
N THR A 109 -19.49 11.68 2.98
CA THR A 109 -20.28 11.13 4.10
C THR A 109 -21.41 10.24 3.62
N LYS A 110 -21.99 10.53 2.45
CA LYS A 110 -23.04 9.72 1.84
C LYS A 110 -22.51 8.40 1.30
N ILE A 111 -21.33 8.40 0.68
CA ILE A 111 -20.67 7.17 0.21
C ILE A 111 -20.36 6.25 1.39
N LEU A 112 -19.78 6.78 2.47
CA LEU A 112 -19.47 5.99 3.67
C LEU A 112 -20.71 5.40 4.33
N LYS A 113 -21.82 6.14 4.39
CA LYS A 113 -23.11 5.61 4.88
C LYS A 113 -23.69 4.54 3.97
N LEU A 114 -23.54 4.67 2.65
CA LEU A 114 -23.96 3.63 1.70
C LEU A 114 -23.11 2.37 1.88
N LEU A 115 -21.79 2.52 2.06
CA LEU A 115 -20.91 1.41 2.37
C LEU A 115 -21.31 0.71 3.67
N LYS A 116 -21.61 1.46 4.74
CA LYS A 116 -22.16 0.87 5.98
C LYS A 116 -23.43 0.05 5.73
N ASN A 117 -24.34 0.55 4.90
CA ASN A 117 -25.57 -0.18 4.56
C ASN A 117 -25.28 -1.47 3.77
N VAL A 118 -24.30 -1.46 2.87
CA VAL A 118 -23.82 -2.68 2.19
C VAL A 118 -23.38 -3.71 3.21
N LEU A 119 -22.56 -3.32 4.20
CA LEU A 119 -22.06 -4.22 5.24
C LEU A 119 -23.21 -4.80 6.08
N ASP A 120 -24.15 -3.96 6.51
CA ASP A 120 -25.29 -4.39 7.34
C ASP A 120 -26.22 -5.39 6.63
N VAL A 121 -26.58 -5.09 5.38
CA VAL A 121 -27.52 -5.93 4.61
C VAL A 121 -26.92 -7.29 4.32
N ASN A 122 -25.62 -7.34 4.01
CA ASN A 122 -24.93 -8.58 3.68
C ASN A 122 -24.36 -9.29 4.92
N ARG A 123 -24.28 -8.61 6.08
CA ARG A 123 -23.47 -9.01 7.24
C ARG A 123 -22.02 -9.27 6.85
N ALA A 124 -21.52 -8.44 5.94
CA ALA A 124 -20.18 -8.53 5.39
C ALA A 124 -19.21 -7.65 6.20
N LYS A 125 -17.93 -8.01 6.16
CA LYS A 125 -16.84 -7.19 6.70
C LYS A 125 -16.25 -6.31 5.59
N LEU A 126 -15.79 -5.11 5.97
CA LEU A 126 -14.99 -4.26 5.09
C LEU A 126 -13.49 -4.54 5.31
N ILE A 127 -12.73 -4.70 4.25
CA ILE A 127 -11.28 -4.77 4.29
C ILE A 127 -10.74 -3.60 3.47
N LEU A 128 -9.95 -2.75 4.11
CA LEU A 128 -9.27 -1.64 3.48
C LEU A 128 -7.77 -1.92 3.50
N THR A 129 -7.16 -1.99 2.32
CA THR A 129 -5.70 -1.94 2.20
C THR A 129 -5.27 -0.51 1.88
N GLN A 130 -4.08 -0.14 2.32
CA GLN A 130 -3.53 1.18 2.04
C GLN A 130 -3.03 1.28 0.60
N GLY A 131 -3.42 2.35 -0.09
CA GLY A 131 -2.77 2.80 -1.33
C GLY A 131 -1.78 3.93 -1.07
N ASN A 132 -1.09 4.40 -2.11
CA ASN A 132 -0.16 5.51 -1.93
C ASN A 132 -0.89 6.82 -1.61
N HIS A 133 -2.08 7.04 -2.17
CA HIS A 133 -2.87 8.23 -1.87
C HIS A 133 -3.40 8.22 -0.43
N ASP A 134 -3.57 7.05 0.19
CA ASP A 134 -4.02 6.89 1.57
C ASP A 134 -2.87 6.67 2.58
N MET A 135 -1.62 6.84 2.16
CA MET A 135 -0.47 6.40 2.96
C MET A 135 -0.31 7.13 4.31
N GLU A 136 -0.97 8.27 4.44
CA GLU A 136 -0.92 9.17 5.60
C GLU A 136 -2.16 9.06 6.48
N LEU A 137 -3.05 8.10 6.24
CA LEU A 137 -4.16 7.81 7.16
C LEU A 137 -3.59 7.42 8.53
N THR A 138 -4.06 8.12 9.56
CA THR A 138 -3.66 7.90 10.95
C THR A 138 -4.63 6.95 11.66
N GLU A 139 -4.24 6.46 12.85
CA GLU A 139 -5.15 5.72 13.72
C GLU A 139 -6.42 6.53 14.04
N HIS A 140 -6.28 7.86 14.20
CA HIS A 140 -7.42 8.75 14.41
C HIS A 140 -8.37 8.78 13.21
N ASP A 141 -7.85 8.75 11.99
CA ASP A 141 -8.69 8.72 10.79
C ASP A 141 -9.44 7.39 10.66
N VAL A 142 -8.80 6.28 11.02
CA VAL A 142 -9.44 4.95 11.09
C VAL A 142 -10.54 4.93 12.17
N ASP A 143 -10.29 5.54 13.33
CA ASP A 143 -11.29 5.68 14.39
C ASP A 143 -12.52 6.48 13.94
N ILE A 144 -12.35 7.49 13.08
CA ILE A 144 -13.48 8.23 12.50
C ILE A 144 -14.34 7.30 11.64
N LEU A 145 -13.70 6.50 10.77
CA LEU A 145 -14.40 5.53 9.91
C LEU A 145 -15.16 4.48 10.73
N GLN A 146 -14.55 3.96 11.79
CA GLN A 146 -15.19 2.97 12.66
C GLN A 146 -16.29 3.56 13.54
N ASN A 147 -16.03 4.66 14.23
CA ASN A 147 -16.91 5.16 15.28
C ASN A 147 -17.99 6.12 14.75
N GLU A 148 -17.66 7.02 13.82
CA GLU A 148 -18.63 7.99 13.29
C GLU A 148 -19.51 7.39 12.18
N TYR A 149 -18.94 6.49 11.37
CA TYR A 149 -19.66 5.83 10.26
C TYR A 149 -20.05 4.37 10.56
N GLY A 150 -19.60 3.81 11.68
CA GLY A 150 -19.96 2.46 12.11
C GLY A 150 -19.35 1.34 11.27
N LEU A 151 -18.30 1.59 10.48
CA LEU A 151 -17.78 0.59 9.56
C LEU A 151 -17.11 -0.57 10.33
N ASP A 152 -17.67 -1.78 10.23
CA ASP A 152 -17.01 -3.01 10.71
C ASP A 152 -15.92 -3.38 9.71
N MET A 153 -14.68 -3.00 10.06
CA MET A 153 -13.58 -3.01 9.11
C MET A 153 -12.26 -3.53 9.67
N ILE A 154 -11.47 -4.13 8.78
CA ILE A 154 -10.03 -4.29 8.92
C ILE A 154 -9.36 -3.20 8.09
N TYR A 155 -8.44 -2.46 8.68
CA TYR A 155 -7.50 -1.62 7.94
C TYR A 155 -6.10 -2.22 8.05
N THR A 156 -5.38 -2.30 6.95
CA THR A 156 -3.98 -2.70 6.94
C THR A 156 -3.16 -1.75 6.06
N SER A 157 -2.05 -1.26 6.61
CA SER A 157 -1.01 -0.56 5.83
C SER A 157 -0.16 -1.53 5.01
N GLN A 158 -0.36 -2.83 5.19
CA GLN A 158 0.35 -3.92 4.52
C GLN A 158 -0.54 -4.65 3.51
N GLU A 159 -0.18 -5.89 3.21
CA GLU A 159 -1.03 -6.81 2.49
C GLU A 159 -2.10 -7.42 3.41
N TYR A 160 -3.25 -7.76 2.84
CA TYR A 160 -4.23 -8.65 3.44
C TYR A 160 -4.18 -10.00 2.74
N ARG A 161 -4.39 -11.09 3.48
CA ARG A 161 -4.29 -12.45 2.96
C ARG A 161 -5.49 -13.28 3.36
N ASP A 162 -6.05 -13.99 2.39
CA ASP A 162 -7.20 -14.85 2.60
C ASP A 162 -7.15 -16.07 1.67
N MET A 163 -6.99 -17.26 2.25
CA MET A 163 -7.03 -18.56 1.55
C MET A 163 -6.26 -18.62 0.22
N GLY A 164 -5.03 -18.09 0.21
CA GLY A 164 -4.16 -18.08 -0.97
C GLY A 164 -4.30 -16.86 -1.87
N VAL A 165 -5.15 -15.91 -1.51
CA VAL A 165 -5.30 -14.61 -2.16
C VAL A 165 -4.53 -13.56 -1.36
N ARG A 166 -3.60 -12.86 -2.01
CA ARG A 166 -2.92 -11.67 -1.50
C ARG A 166 -3.59 -10.42 -2.06
N PHE A 167 -4.05 -9.54 -1.19
CA PHE A 167 -4.56 -8.23 -1.54
C PHE A 167 -3.52 -7.19 -1.13
N GLU A 168 -3.04 -6.44 -2.09
CA GLU A 168 -2.19 -5.28 -1.85
C GLU A 168 -2.47 -4.25 -2.93
N HIS A 169 -2.29 -2.96 -2.66
CA HIS A 169 -2.61 -1.96 -3.67
C HIS A 169 -1.65 -2.02 -4.88
N GLY A 170 -0.35 -2.22 -4.65
CA GLY A 170 0.70 -2.33 -5.68
C GLY A 170 1.78 -1.25 -5.58
N HIS A 171 1.46 -0.09 -4.99
CA HIS A 171 2.37 1.06 -4.88
C HIS A 171 3.73 0.77 -4.25
N LYS A 172 3.84 -0.22 -3.36
CA LYS A 172 5.13 -0.60 -2.73
C LYS A 172 6.15 -1.18 -3.70
N SER A 173 5.67 -1.68 -4.83
CA SER A 173 6.52 -2.16 -5.91
C SER A 173 6.78 -1.08 -6.96
N ASP A 174 6.19 0.11 -6.84
CA ASP A 174 6.37 1.23 -7.75
C ASP A 174 7.51 2.14 -7.26
N PHE A 175 8.50 2.43 -8.11
CA PHE A 175 9.66 3.23 -7.72
C PHE A 175 9.34 4.66 -7.23
N PHE A 176 8.31 5.30 -7.78
CA PHE A 176 7.92 6.67 -7.44
C PHE A 176 6.92 6.71 -6.28
N ASN A 177 6.03 5.71 -6.21
CA ASN A 177 4.91 5.69 -5.27
C ASN A 177 5.19 4.89 -4.00
N ALA A 178 6.21 4.01 -3.99
CA ALA A 178 6.59 3.24 -2.82
C ALA A 178 7.04 4.16 -1.67
N PRO A 179 6.82 3.73 -0.40
CA PRO A 179 7.32 4.45 0.76
C PRO A 179 8.82 4.71 0.64
N HIS A 180 9.22 5.96 0.85
CA HIS A 180 10.62 6.32 0.73
C HIS A 180 11.45 5.63 1.84
N PRO A 181 12.67 5.11 1.54
CA PRO A 181 13.53 4.45 2.54
C PRO A 181 13.81 5.32 3.80
N ASP A 182 14.06 6.61 3.61
CA ASP A 182 14.23 7.59 4.70
C ASP A 182 12.93 7.96 5.47
N LYS A 183 11.81 7.24 5.27
CA LYS A 183 10.50 7.48 5.90
C LYS A 183 9.95 8.90 5.69
N ILE A 184 10.15 9.44 4.50
CA ILE A 184 9.54 10.68 4.01
C ILE A 184 8.44 10.35 2.99
N ARG A 185 7.63 11.34 2.61
CA ARG A 185 6.64 11.22 1.54
C ARG A 185 7.29 10.62 0.28
N SER A 186 6.54 9.81 -0.44
CA SER A 186 6.98 9.25 -1.72
C SER A 186 7.22 10.36 -2.74
N PHE A 187 8.13 10.15 -3.68
CA PHE A 187 8.41 11.13 -4.72
C PHE A 187 7.18 11.39 -5.61
N GLY A 188 6.35 10.36 -5.80
CA GLY A 188 5.06 10.42 -6.50
C GLY A 188 4.12 11.51 -5.98
N TYR A 189 4.16 11.87 -4.69
CA TYR A 189 3.36 12.95 -4.13
C TYR A 189 3.62 14.30 -4.82
N PHE A 190 4.90 14.65 -5.00
CA PHE A 190 5.29 15.91 -5.66
C PHE A 190 4.99 15.88 -7.16
N ILE A 191 5.19 14.73 -7.80
CA ILE A 191 4.85 14.53 -9.22
C ILE A 191 3.34 14.68 -9.44
N ALA A 192 2.52 14.11 -8.56
CA ALA A 192 1.06 14.20 -8.59
C ALA A 192 0.58 15.66 -8.48
N ARG A 193 1.09 16.41 -7.50
CA ARG A 193 0.75 17.83 -7.30
C ARG A 193 1.19 18.73 -8.45
N ALA A 194 2.39 18.51 -8.98
CA ALA A 194 2.87 19.25 -10.16
C ALA A 194 1.99 18.95 -11.38
N SER A 195 1.59 17.68 -11.56
CA SER A 195 0.77 17.24 -12.68
C SER A 195 -0.64 17.85 -12.66
N ILE A 196 -1.35 17.81 -11.52
CA ILE A 196 -2.67 18.42 -11.43
C ILE A 196 -2.62 19.93 -11.63
N THR A 197 -1.56 20.58 -11.15
CA THR A 197 -1.31 22.01 -11.39
C THR A 197 -1.12 22.33 -12.86
N SER A 198 -0.49 21.42 -13.62
CA SER A 198 -0.34 21.57 -15.07
C SER A 198 -1.62 21.37 -15.89
N GLY A 199 -2.73 21.01 -15.23
CA GLY A 199 -4.02 20.74 -15.87
C GLY A 199 -4.25 19.26 -16.22
N VAL A 200 -3.40 18.33 -15.73
CA VAL A 200 -3.64 16.89 -15.89
C VAL A 200 -4.72 16.46 -14.90
N THR A 201 -5.95 16.36 -15.37
CA THR A 201 -7.10 15.97 -14.56
C THR A 201 -7.52 14.51 -14.77
N SER A 202 -6.72 13.70 -15.46
CA SER A 202 -7.00 12.27 -15.69
C SER A 202 -5.77 11.39 -15.39
N ALA A 203 -5.99 10.24 -14.75
CA ALA A 203 -4.91 9.31 -14.41
C ALA A 203 -4.17 8.71 -15.64
N PRO A 204 -4.83 8.37 -16.77
CA PRO A 204 -4.11 7.83 -17.93
C PRO A 204 -3.07 8.79 -18.51
N GLU A 205 -3.38 10.10 -18.55
CA GLU A 205 -2.43 11.12 -18.99
C GLU A 205 -1.24 11.26 -18.02
N PHE A 206 -1.47 11.06 -16.72
CA PHE A 206 -0.44 11.05 -15.69
C PHE A 206 0.52 9.87 -15.85
N PHE A 207 0.01 8.64 -15.95
CA PHE A 207 0.84 7.44 -16.11
C PHE A 207 1.63 7.44 -17.42
N GLN A 208 1.06 7.93 -18.53
CA GLN A 208 1.78 8.05 -19.79
C GLN A 208 3.00 8.96 -19.66
N LYS A 209 2.86 10.10 -18.97
CA LYS A 209 3.99 11.01 -18.71
C LYS A 209 5.08 10.30 -17.91
N ILE A 210 4.74 9.59 -16.84
CA ILE A 210 5.69 8.82 -16.01
C ILE A 210 6.44 7.76 -16.85
N CYS A 211 5.79 7.17 -17.85
CA CYS A 211 6.40 6.11 -18.64
C CYS A 211 7.38 6.54 -19.71
N ASP A 212 7.27 7.77 -20.18
CA ASP A 212 8.26 8.35 -21.09
C ASP A 212 9.64 8.52 -20.39
N PHE A 213 9.72 8.33 -19.07
CA PHE A 213 10.96 8.41 -18.30
C PHE A 213 11.69 7.09 -18.10
N VAL A 214 10.99 5.95 -18.24
CA VAL A 214 11.54 4.62 -17.96
C VAL A 214 12.90 4.35 -18.63
N PRO A 215 13.14 4.72 -19.90
CA PRO A 215 14.44 4.50 -20.55
C PRO A 215 15.61 5.24 -19.88
N PHE A 216 15.35 6.32 -19.14
CA PHE A 216 16.39 7.05 -18.42
C PHE A 216 16.76 6.36 -17.11
N PHE A 217 15.79 5.72 -16.46
CA PHE A 217 15.99 5.04 -15.18
C PHE A 217 16.48 3.58 -15.31
N ILE A 218 16.30 2.94 -16.47
CA ILE A 218 16.73 1.55 -16.71
C ILE A 218 18.11 1.49 -17.40
N GLY A 219 19.10 0.87 -16.74
CA GLY A 219 20.37 0.47 -17.35
C GLY A 219 21.64 1.09 -16.72
N SER A 220 22.81 0.62 -17.15
CA SER A 220 24.13 0.97 -16.59
C SER A 220 24.62 2.40 -16.85
N LEU A 221 23.91 3.18 -17.69
CA LEU A 221 24.13 4.62 -17.82
C LEU A 221 23.62 5.40 -16.59
N ALA A 222 22.70 4.81 -15.82
CA ALA A 222 22.19 5.33 -14.54
C ALA A 222 22.91 4.74 -13.31
N SER A 223 23.91 3.86 -13.50
CA SER A 223 24.82 3.47 -12.42
C SER A 223 25.99 4.44 -12.35
N GLY A 224 25.82 5.52 -11.60
CA GLY A 224 26.77 6.60 -11.40
C GLY A 224 26.05 7.94 -11.14
N PRO A 225 26.78 9.06 -11.00
CA PRO A 225 26.20 10.38 -10.70
C PRO A 225 25.10 10.83 -11.67
N VAL A 226 25.10 10.29 -12.90
CA VAL A 226 24.12 10.62 -13.95
C VAL A 226 22.74 10.01 -13.70
N GLY A 227 22.66 8.85 -13.04
CA GLY A 227 21.38 8.24 -12.65
C GLY A 227 20.71 8.96 -11.47
N GLU A 228 21.49 9.64 -10.65
CA GLU A 228 21.04 10.45 -9.50
C GLU A 228 20.49 11.83 -9.96
N ILE A 229 20.93 12.33 -11.11
CA ILE A 229 20.44 13.60 -11.67
C ILE A 229 19.01 13.47 -12.26
N LEU A 230 18.51 12.25 -12.50
CA LEU A 230 17.24 12.02 -13.20
C LEU A 230 15.98 12.35 -12.39
N GLY A 231 16.08 12.43 -11.05
CA GLY A 231 14.99 12.90 -10.20
C GLY A 231 14.55 14.34 -10.53
N VAL A 232 15.50 15.20 -10.88
CA VAL A 232 15.26 16.62 -11.21
C VAL A 232 14.32 16.77 -12.41
N SER A 233 14.42 15.87 -13.39
CA SER A 233 13.63 15.96 -14.63
C SER A 233 12.16 15.57 -14.44
N ALA A 234 11.81 14.78 -13.42
CA ALA A 234 10.46 14.24 -13.26
C ALA A 234 9.45 15.30 -12.82
N ILE A 235 9.77 16.11 -11.80
CA ILE A 235 8.91 17.23 -11.36
C ILE A 235 8.80 18.29 -12.48
N GLU A 236 9.92 18.67 -13.10
CA GLU A 236 9.92 19.68 -14.17
C GLU A 236 9.02 19.30 -15.35
N LYS A 237 9.09 18.03 -15.79
CA LYS A 237 8.21 17.53 -16.85
C LYS A 237 6.76 17.33 -16.38
N ALA A 238 6.53 17.02 -15.11
CA ALA A 238 5.18 16.95 -14.55
C ALA A 238 4.45 18.30 -14.67
N PHE A 239 5.16 19.42 -14.51
CA PHE A 239 4.62 20.76 -14.79
C PHE A 239 4.24 21.00 -16.25
N GLY A 240 4.78 20.25 -17.22
CA GLY A 240 4.50 20.45 -18.64
C GLY A 240 4.78 21.89 -19.08
N GLU A 241 3.75 22.58 -19.59
CA GLU A 241 3.84 24.00 -20.00
C GLU A 241 3.57 24.99 -18.84
N TYR A 242 3.20 24.49 -17.64
CA TYR A 242 2.91 25.35 -16.50
C TYR A 242 4.18 26.14 -16.09
N PRO A 243 4.09 27.47 -15.93
CA PRO A 243 5.22 28.28 -15.52
C PRO A 243 5.74 27.87 -14.14
N HIS A 244 6.96 27.37 -14.10
CA HIS A 244 7.64 27.01 -12.85
C HIS A 244 9.12 27.41 -12.93
N ASN A 245 9.74 27.49 -11.76
CA ASN A 245 11.18 27.60 -11.59
C ASN A 245 11.59 26.94 -10.27
N ASP A 246 12.89 26.93 -9.98
CA ASP A 246 13.48 26.36 -8.76
C ASP A 246 12.86 26.89 -7.46
N SER A 247 12.38 28.14 -7.46
CA SER A 247 11.73 28.79 -6.32
C SER A 247 10.21 28.62 -6.29
N THR A 248 9.60 27.92 -7.25
CA THR A 248 8.18 27.56 -7.20
C THR A 248 7.91 26.70 -5.97
N ILE A 249 6.81 26.99 -5.26
CA ILE A 249 6.50 26.41 -3.95
C ILE A 249 5.39 25.37 -4.07
N PHE A 250 5.61 24.20 -3.47
CA PHE A 250 4.60 23.27 -3.04
C PHE A 250 4.16 23.64 -1.62
N LYS A 251 3.00 24.27 -1.52
CA LYS A 251 2.44 24.79 -0.28
C LYS A 251 2.03 23.64 0.63
N GLY A 252 2.47 23.69 1.89
CA GLY A 252 2.18 22.66 2.91
C GLY A 252 2.67 21.25 2.56
N ALA A 253 3.61 21.12 1.62
CA ALA A 253 4.11 19.84 1.10
C ALA A 253 5.29 19.26 1.89
N CYS A 254 5.19 19.30 3.22
CA CYS A 254 6.26 18.81 4.10
C CYS A 254 6.71 17.39 3.70
N PHE A 255 8.03 17.13 3.70
CA PHE A 255 8.54 15.79 3.42
C PHE A 255 8.10 14.74 4.45
N TRP A 256 7.70 15.12 5.65
CA TRP A 256 7.28 14.19 6.70
C TRP A 256 5.76 14.15 6.80
N ALA A 257 5.19 12.96 6.59
CA ALA A 257 3.75 12.70 6.51
C ALA A 257 2.97 13.07 7.81
N ASN A 258 3.57 12.83 8.99
CA ASN A 258 2.87 12.92 10.28
C ASN A 258 3.04 14.26 11.01
N CYS A 259 3.42 15.31 10.30
CA CYS A 259 3.56 16.61 10.92
C CYS A 259 2.22 17.36 10.98
N GLU A 260 1.48 17.25 12.07
CA GLU A 260 0.33 18.14 12.32
C GLU A 260 0.72 19.63 12.36
N GLU A 261 1.99 19.94 12.64
CA GLU A 261 2.56 21.30 12.65
C GLU A 261 3.27 21.69 11.33
N CYS A 262 3.62 20.73 10.45
CA CYS A 262 4.31 21.01 9.19
C CYS A 262 3.36 21.29 8.02
N SER A 263 2.05 21.38 8.25
CA SER A 263 1.11 22.04 7.32
C SER A 263 1.40 23.53 7.12
N SER A 264 2.55 24.02 7.60
CA SER A 264 3.09 25.37 7.43
C SER A 264 4.46 25.38 6.74
N VAL A 265 5.05 24.22 6.42
CA VAL A 265 6.37 24.12 5.78
C VAL A 265 6.20 23.90 4.29
N ASP A 266 6.48 24.97 3.56
CA ASP A 266 6.51 25.01 2.12
C ASP A 266 7.79 24.35 1.60
N VAL A 267 7.68 23.57 0.52
CA VAL A 267 8.82 22.93 -0.15
C VAL A 267 8.99 23.54 -1.53
N THR A 268 10.18 23.99 -1.89
CA THR A 268 10.45 24.47 -3.26
C THR A 268 10.68 23.32 -4.22
N VAL A 269 10.47 23.56 -5.51
CA VAL A 269 10.82 22.60 -6.58
C VAL A 269 12.29 22.20 -6.49
N GLU A 270 13.19 23.15 -6.27
CA GLU A 270 14.62 22.87 -6.07
C GLU A 270 14.85 21.93 -4.90
N LEU A 271 14.22 22.19 -3.75
CA LEU A 271 14.42 21.39 -2.54
C LEU A 271 13.88 19.96 -2.72
N ALA A 272 12.70 19.82 -3.34
CA ALA A 272 12.15 18.51 -3.69
C ALA A 272 13.11 17.74 -4.62
N ASN A 273 13.56 18.39 -5.70
CA ASN A 273 14.51 17.82 -6.65
C ASN A 273 15.83 17.38 -5.97
N GLN A 274 16.39 18.22 -5.11
CA GLN A 274 17.59 17.88 -4.34
C GLN A 274 17.34 16.68 -3.41
N LYS A 275 16.20 16.66 -2.70
CA LYS A 275 15.88 15.61 -1.73
C LYS A 275 15.75 14.24 -2.39
N TYR A 276 15.15 14.15 -3.58
CA TYR A 276 14.92 12.89 -4.30
C TYR A 276 15.99 12.55 -5.35
N SER A 277 17.01 13.39 -5.53
CA SER A 277 18.12 13.11 -6.47
C SER A 277 18.81 11.77 -6.19
N TYR A 278 18.93 11.37 -4.92
CA TYR A 278 19.56 10.09 -4.54
C TYR A 278 18.57 8.93 -4.36
N LEU A 279 17.30 9.08 -4.76
CA LEU A 279 16.24 8.08 -4.49
C LEU A 279 16.63 6.67 -4.92
N ARG A 280 17.20 6.52 -6.12
CA ARG A 280 17.65 5.22 -6.63
C ARG A 280 18.76 4.62 -5.76
N SER A 281 19.70 5.45 -5.31
CA SER A 281 20.80 5.02 -4.43
C SER A 281 20.27 4.64 -3.06
N ARG A 282 19.26 5.34 -2.53
CA ARG A 282 18.56 4.99 -1.29
C ARG A 282 17.87 3.64 -1.37
N TYR A 283 17.09 3.38 -2.42
CA TYR A 283 16.49 2.06 -2.61
C TYR A 283 17.54 0.95 -2.72
N ARG A 284 18.73 1.24 -3.24
CA ARG A 284 19.80 0.24 -3.33
C ARG A 284 20.46 -0.11 -1.99
N GLU A 285 20.11 0.56 -0.90
CA GLU A 285 20.49 0.15 0.46
C GLU A 285 19.70 -1.10 0.89
N ASP A 286 18.43 -1.20 0.48
CA ASP A 286 17.52 -2.31 0.86
C ASP A 286 17.24 -3.30 -0.27
N TYR A 287 17.42 -2.89 -1.53
CA TYR A 287 17.08 -3.67 -2.73
C TYR A 287 18.28 -3.88 -3.65
N SER A 288 18.32 -5.01 -4.35
CA SER A 288 19.29 -5.22 -5.42
C SER A 288 19.04 -4.27 -6.59
N SER A 289 20.08 -3.99 -7.40
CA SER A 289 19.90 -3.17 -8.60
C SER A 289 18.85 -3.74 -9.56
N GLY A 290 18.69 -5.06 -9.61
CA GLY A 290 17.69 -5.71 -10.45
C GLY A 290 16.27 -5.44 -9.94
N GLU A 291 16.06 -5.50 -8.62
CA GLU A 291 14.76 -5.18 -8.01
C GLU A 291 14.39 -3.72 -8.21
N VAL A 292 15.33 -2.79 -8.04
CA VAL A 292 15.08 -1.37 -8.31
C VAL A 292 14.71 -1.13 -9.79
N ASP A 293 15.34 -1.84 -10.73
CA ASP A 293 14.98 -1.78 -12.14
C ASP A 293 13.58 -2.35 -12.42
N ASP A 294 13.19 -3.38 -11.67
CA ASP A 294 11.85 -3.96 -11.74
C ASP A 294 10.80 -3.00 -11.14
N MET A 295 11.13 -2.28 -10.06
CA MET A 295 10.25 -1.24 -9.50
C MET A 295 10.02 -0.08 -10.47
N VAL A 296 11.07 0.34 -11.20
CA VAL A 296 10.96 1.36 -12.25
C VAL A 296 10.06 0.89 -13.39
N ARG A 297 10.11 -0.40 -13.75
CA ARG A 297 9.18 -1.00 -14.72
C ARG A 297 7.75 -1.03 -14.19
N ALA A 298 7.57 -1.34 -12.92
CA ALA A 298 6.28 -1.38 -12.27
C ALA A 298 5.59 0.00 -12.25
N SER A 299 6.35 1.09 -12.12
CA SER A 299 5.83 2.46 -12.34
C SER A 299 5.22 2.70 -13.72
N CYS A 300 5.40 1.74 -14.63
CA CYS A 300 4.82 1.73 -15.97
C CYS A 300 3.93 0.53 -16.23
N ASN A 301 3.20 0.13 -15.20
CA ASN A 301 2.22 -0.93 -15.27
C ASN A 301 2.82 -2.29 -15.69
N ASN A 302 4.15 -2.44 -15.60
CA ASN A 302 4.85 -3.69 -15.86
C ASN A 302 5.32 -4.32 -14.55
N TYR A 303 4.38 -5.01 -13.90
CA TYR A 303 4.57 -5.65 -12.60
C TYR A 303 5.11 -7.09 -12.68
N ASP A 304 5.20 -7.68 -13.87
CA ASP A 304 5.55 -9.09 -14.05
C ASP A 304 6.84 -9.48 -13.30
N ASP A 305 7.92 -8.75 -13.55
CA ASP A 305 9.25 -9.10 -13.02
C ASP A 305 9.33 -8.90 -11.49
N ILE A 306 8.77 -7.80 -10.97
CA ILE A 306 8.79 -7.52 -9.53
C ILE A 306 7.90 -8.51 -8.76
N LEU A 307 6.75 -8.88 -9.32
CA LEU A 307 5.89 -9.91 -8.75
C LEU A 307 6.60 -11.27 -8.75
N HIS A 308 7.33 -11.62 -9.81
CA HIS A 308 8.13 -12.86 -9.81
C HIS A 308 9.20 -12.94 -8.73
N ARG A 309 9.62 -11.81 -8.15
CA ARG A 309 10.58 -11.77 -7.04
C ARG A 309 9.92 -11.78 -5.68
N ASN A 310 8.87 -10.99 -5.52
CA ASN A 310 8.33 -10.64 -4.20
C ASN A 310 7.17 -11.54 -3.77
N ILE A 311 6.65 -12.35 -4.67
CA ILE A 311 5.52 -13.25 -4.42
C ILE A 311 6.04 -14.66 -4.15
N ASP A 312 5.58 -15.28 -3.06
CA ASP A 312 5.75 -16.72 -2.84
C ASP A 312 4.54 -17.45 -3.44
N PRO A 313 4.63 -18.05 -4.64
CA PRO A 313 3.49 -18.70 -5.28
C PRO A 313 3.03 -19.97 -4.54
N HIS A 314 3.77 -20.45 -3.52
CA HIS A 314 3.27 -21.50 -2.63
C HIS A 314 2.20 -20.98 -1.67
N MET A 315 2.26 -19.69 -1.32
CA MET A 315 1.29 -19.00 -0.46
C MET A 315 0.32 -18.13 -1.26
N ASP A 316 0.78 -17.55 -2.35
CA ASP A 316 0.14 -16.47 -3.08
C ASP A 316 -0.33 -17.00 -4.42
N LYS A 317 -1.44 -17.74 -4.40
CA LYS A 317 -2.04 -18.32 -5.61
C LYS A 317 -2.62 -17.27 -6.52
N ILE A 318 -3.11 -16.20 -5.89
CA ILE A 318 -3.76 -15.06 -6.53
C ILE A 318 -3.20 -13.80 -5.88
N VAL A 319 -2.71 -12.87 -6.69
CA VAL A 319 -2.24 -11.55 -6.24
C VAL A 319 -3.13 -10.51 -6.87
N LEU A 320 -3.86 -9.76 -6.05
CA LEU A 320 -4.82 -8.75 -6.47
C LEU A 320 -4.30 -7.35 -6.12
N GLN A 321 -4.19 -6.49 -7.14
CA GLN A 321 -3.76 -5.09 -7.09
C GLN A 321 -4.80 -4.11 -7.63
N GLY A 322 -4.54 -2.82 -7.46
CA GLY A 322 -5.36 -1.72 -7.99
C GLY A 322 -4.56 -0.67 -8.77
N HIS A 323 -3.37 -0.35 -8.27
CA HIS A 323 -2.52 0.79 -8.62
C HIS A 323 -2.29 1.14 -10.11
N THR A 324 -2.43 0.21 -11.05
CA THR A 324 -2.31 0.52 -12.49
C THR A 324 -3.52 1.24 -13.06
N HIS A 325 -4.65 1.24 -12.33
CA HIS A 325 -5.97 1.72 -12.74
C HIS A 325 -6.57 0.96 -13.94
N ILE A 326 -5.84 -0.02 -14.49
CA ILE A 326 -6.20 -0.76 -15.70
C ILE A 326 -6.59 -2.18 -15.27
N PRO A 327 -7.87 -2.55 -15.43
CA PRO A 327 -8.32 -3.87 -15.04
C PRO A 327 -7.65 -4.96 -15.89
N LEU A 328 -7.15 -5.99 -15.22
CA LEU A 328 -6.36 -7.05 -15.85
C LEU A 328 -6.52 -8.36 -15.08
N VAL A 329 -6.66 -9.47 -15.80
CA VAL A 329 -6.45 -10.81 -15.23
C VAL A 329 -5.41 -11.53 -16.09
N LYS A 330 -4.33 -12.00 -15.47
CA LYS A 330 -3.19 -12.57 -16.17
C LYS A 330 -2.54 -13.68 -15.35
N GLU A 331 -2.35 -14.84 -15.96
CA GLU A 331 -1.50 -15.88 -15.38
C GLU A 331 -0.02 -15.52 -15.55
N LEU A 332 0.73 -15.57 -14.45
CA LEU A 332 2.17 -15.36 -14.43
C LEU A 332 2.90 -16.68 -14.18
N LYS A 333 3.86 -16.97 -15.07
CA LYS A 333 4.60 -18.23 -15.06
C LYS A 333 5.77 -18.19 -14.09
N SER A 334 5.74 -18.98 -13.04
CA SER A 334 6.84 -18.95 -12.07
C SER A 334 8.08 -19.66 -12.60
N LYS A 335 9.26 -19.05 -12.39
CA LYS A 335 10.55 -19.67 -12.73
C LYS A 335 11.00 -20.71 -11.70
N LYS A 336 10.47 -20.67 -10.47
CA LYS A 336 10.96 -21.44 -9.31
C LYS A 336 9.86 -22.11 -8.48
N GLY A 337 8.59 -21.95 -8.83
CA GLY A 337 7.43 -22.47 -8.10
C GLY A 337 6.24 -22.73 -9.03
N PRO A 338 5.02 -22.89 -8.49
CA PRO A 338 3.81 -22.97 -9.31
C PRO A 338 3.50 -21.62 -9.95
N ASP A 339 2.78 -21.66 -11.07
CA ASP A 339 2.19 -20.46 -11.67
C ASP A 339 1.17 -19.84 -10.71
N PHE A 340 0.92 -18.54 -10.84
CA PHE A 340 -0.05 -17.82 -10.03
C PHE A 340 -0.84 -16.82 -10.87
N LEU A 341 -1.98 -16.38 -10.36
CA LEU A 341 -2.85 -15.42 -11.04
C LEU A 341 -2.57 -14.00 -10.55
N TYR A 342 -2.17 -13.11 -11.44
CA TYR A 342 -2.17 -11.67 -11.20
C TYR A 342 -3.51 -11.07 -11.63
N VAL A 343 -4.13 -10.29 -10.75
CA VAL A 343 -5.40 -9.61 -10.97
C VAL A 343 -5.20 -8.14 -10.62
N ASN A 344 -5.70 -7.25 -11.46
CA ASN A 344 -5.86 -5.84 -11.14
C ASN A 344 -7.35 -5.47 -11.29
N SER A 345 -7.95 -4.88 -10.27
CA SER A 345 -9.38 -4.51 -10.28
C SER A 345 -9.70 -3.31 -11.16
N GLY A 346 -8.70 -2.54 -11.59
CA GLY A 346 -8.88 -1.29 -12.30
C GLY A 346 -9.15 -0.13 -11.35
N SER A 347 -9.99 0.81 -11.76
CA SER A 347 -10.32 2.02 -10.99
C SER A 347 -11.78 2.41 -11.18
N TRP A 348 -12.25 3.32 -10.33
CA TRP A 348 -13.61 3.91 -10.35
C TRP A 348 -13.60 5.42 -10.58
N ILE A 349 -12.49 5.92 -11.12
CA ILE A 349 -12.29 7.33 -11.46
C ILE A 349 -12.94 7.71 -12.80
N ASP A 350 -12.94 9.00 -13.10
CA ASP A 350 -13.46 9.57 -14.34
C ASP A 350 -12.83 8.92 -15.59
N GLY A 351 -13.71 8.41 -16.47
CA GLY A 351 -13.31 7.76 -17.72
C GLY A 351 -12.83 6.31 -17.57
N SER A 352 -12.81 5.75 -16.35
CA SER A 352 -12.44 4.36 -16.11
C SER A 352 -13.52 3.37 -16.56
N ALA A 353 -13.16 2.09 -16.55
CA ALA A 353 -14.06 1.00 -16.88
C ALA A 353 -15.08 0.70 -15.75
N ASN A 354 -14.79 1.09 -14.49
CA ASN A 354 -15.58 0.77 -13.29
C ASN A 354 -15.71 -0.75 -13.08
N ASP A 355 -14.57 -1.41 -13.15
CA ASP A 355 -14.46 -2.85 -12.99
C ASP A 355 -14.42 -3.23 -11.51
N TYR A 356 -14.87 -4.45 -11.22
CA TYR A 356 -14.76 -5.06 -9.89
C TYR A 356 -14.55 -6.55 -10.01
N ILE A 357 -13.95 -7.15 -8.98
CA ILE A 357 -13.63 -8.57 -8.94
C ILE A 357 -14.56 -9.27 -7.97
N LYS A 358 -15.05 -10.45 -8.37
CA LYS A 358 -15.68 -11.41 -7.47
C LYS A 358 -14.74 -12.58 -7.27
N ILE A 359 -14.59 -12.98 -6.01
CA ILE A 359 -13.85 -14.18 -5.62
C ILE A 359 -14.83 -15.12 -4.96
N TYR A 360 -14.84 -16.38 -5.39
CA TYR A 360 -15.68 -17.41 -4.81
C TYR A 360 -14.81 -18.44 -4.11
N TYR A 361 -15.20 -18.76 -2.89
CA TYR A 361 -14.50 -19.70 -2.05
C TYR A 361 -15.34 -20.94 -1.81
N ARG A 362 -14.68 -22.08 -1.62
CA ARG A 362 -15.31 -23.33 -1.19
C ARG A 362 -14.33 -24.16 -0.39
N HIS A 363 -14.83 -25.02 0.49
CA HIS A 363 -14.02 -26.07 1.09
C HIS A 363 -13.67 -27.14 0.05
N ASP A 364 -12.38 -27.46 -0.07
CA ASP A 364 -11.90 -28.56 -0.91
C ASP A 364 -11.51 -29.75 -0.03
N GLU A 365 -12.29 -30.83 -0.12
CA GLU A 365 -12.10 -32.04 0.70
C GLU A 365 -10.77 -32.75 0.41
N THR A 366 -10.18 -32.58 -0.78
CA THR A 366 -8.96 -33.31 -1.16
C THR A 366 -7.73 -32.76 -0.47
N ILE A 367 -7.74 -31.46 -0.18
CA ILE A 367 -6.67 -30.75 0.53
C ILE A 367 -7.07 -30.37 1.97
N GLY A 368 -8.36 -30.50 2.32
CA GLY A 368 -8.88 -30.28 3.67
C GLY A 368 -8.91 -28.81 4.10
N GLN A 369 -8.98 -27.87 3.16
CA GLN A 369 -9.00 -26.43 3.43
C GLN A 369 -9.91 -25.67 2.45
N GLU A 370 -10.28 -24.44 2.80
CA GLU A 370 -10.97 -23.53 1.89
C GLU A 370 -10.01 -23.00 0.81
N ILE A 371 -10.52 -22.82 -0.40
CA ILE A 371 -9.77 -22.26 -1.54
C ILE A 371 -10.61 -21.22 -2.28
N ALA A 372 -9.95 -20.18 -2.81
CA ALA A 372 -10.53 -19.35 -3.86
C ALA A 372 -10.51 -20.14 -5.17
N TYR A 373 -11.65 -20.69 -5.60
CA TYR A 373 -11.73 -21.61 -6.75
C TYR A 373 -12.16 -20.92 -8.06
N LEU A 374 -12.75 -19.73 -7.96
CA LEU A 374 -13.22 -18.96 -9.11
C LEU A 374 -12.97 -17.47 -8.89
N ILE A 375 -12.40 -16.82 -9.90
CA ILE A 375 -12.27 -15.36 -10.00
C ILE A 375 -13.08 -14.89 -11.19
N GLU A 376 -13.91 -13.88 -11.01
CA GLU A 376 -14.66 -13.24 -12.07
C GLU A 376 -14.42 -11.75 -12.08
N ARG A 377 -14.12 -11.20 -13.25
CA ARG A 377 -14.06 -9.76 -13.46
C ARG A 377 -15.36 -9.29 -14.10
N TYR A 378 -15.95 -8.28 -13.49
CA TYR A 378 -17.15 -7.64 -13.97
C TYR A 378 -16.88 -6.17 -14.26
N GLN A 379 -17.63 -5.65 -15.23
CA GLN A 379 -17.75 -4.21 -15.47
C GLN A 379 -19.13 -3.75 -15.00
N TYR A 380 -19.20 -2.68 -14.23
CA TYR A 380 -20.48 -2.09 -13.84
C TYR A 380 -20.83 -0.92 -14.74
N ASN A 381 -21.87 -1.09 -15.57
CA ASN A 381 -22.54 0.03 -16.23
C ASN A 381 -23.84 0.37 -15.48
N THR A 382 -24.36 1.58 -15.65
CA THR A 382 -25.46 2.19 -14.87
C THR A 382 -26.74 1.36 -14.70
N SER A 383 -26.89 0.20 -15.34
CA SER A 383 -28.08 -0.63 -15.27
C SER A 383 -27.83 -2.04 -14.75
N GLU A 384 -26.74 -2.71 -15.17
CA GLU A 384 -26.43 -4.09 -14.78
C GLU A 384 -24.92 -4.40 -14.85
N PRO A 385 -24.39 -5.26 -13.96
CA PRO A 385 -23.04 -5.76 -14.07
C PRO A 385 -22.89 -6.70 -15.28
N VAL A 386 -21.80 -6.55 -16.03
CA VAL A 386 -21.46 -7.38 -17.18
C VAL A 386 -20.25 -8.23 -16.83
N LEU A 387 -20.37 -9.55 -16.91
CA LEU A 387 -19.23 -10.46 -16.77
C LEU A 387 -18.29 -10.28 -17.95
N ILE A 388 -17.03 -9.91 -17.68
CA ILE A 388 -16.01 -9.72 -18.70
C ILE A 388 -15.19 -11.00 -18.89
N GLU A 389 -14.75 -11.60 -17.79
CA GLU A 389 -13.99 -12.85 -17.82
C GLU A 389 -14.13 -13.63 -16.52
N SER A 390 -13.93 -14.95 -16.61
CA SER A 390 -14.08 -15.90 -15.51
C SER A 390 -12.92 -16.90 -15.55
N TRP A 391 -12.29 -17.13 -14.41
CA TRP A 391 -11.04 -17.87 -14.26
C TRP A 391 -11.17 -18.91 -13.16
N ASN A 392 -11.09 -20.19 -13.55
CA ASN A 392 -10.99 -21.29 -12.58
C ASN A 392 -9.56 -21.35 -12.02
N THR A 393 -9.44 -21.24 -10.70
CA THR A 393 -8.17 -21.13 -9.99
C THR A 393 -7.79 -22.39 -9.21
N GLU A 394 -8.61 -23.45 -9.26
CA GLU A 394 -8.39 -24.72 -8.54
C GLU A 394 -7.02 -25.34 -8.85
N LYS A 395 -6.56 -25.19 -10.09
CA LYS A 395 -5.24 -25.69 -10.52
C LYS A 395 -4.07 -25.15 -9.68
N TYR A 396 -4.21 -23.98 -9.08
CA TYR A 396 -3.16 -23.39 -8.22
C TYR A 396 -3.09 -24.03 -6.82
N TYR A 397 -4.13 -24.76 -6.42
CA TYR A 397 -4.28 -25.40 -5.11
C TYR A 397 -4.03 -26.92 -5.12
N SER A 398 -3.47 -27.46 -6.19
CA SER A 398 -3.21 -28.91 -6.27
C SER A 398 -2.27 -29.39 -5.15
N SER A 399 -2.42 -30.65 -4.72
CA SER A 399 -1.54 -31.26 -3.72
C SER A 399 -0.06 -31.22 -4.15
N GLU A 400 0.25 -31.22 -5.44
CA GLU A 400 1.61 -30.99 -5.96
C GLU A 400 2.11 -29.56 -5.69
N ASN A 401 1.23 -28.56 -5.84
CA ASN A 401 1.53 -27.15 -5.61
C ASN A 401 1.58 -26.79 -4.12
N LEU A 402 0.90 -27.56 -3.27
CA LEU A 402 0.92 -27.45 -1.80
C LEU A 402 2.04 -28.28 -1.14
N SER A 403 2.45 -29.41 -1.73
CA SER A 403 3.43 -30.35 -1.15
C SER A 403 4.90 -29.93 -1.30
N LYS A 404 5.20 -29.01 -2.22
CA LYS A 404 6.50 -28.34 -2.23
C LYS A 404 6.47 -27.27 -1.16
N LYS A 405 6.71 -27.68 0.09
CA LYS A 405 6.93 -26.79 1.24
C LYS A 405 7.87 -25.67 0.78
N SER A 406 7.33 -24.45 0.72
CA SER A 406 8.13 -23.24 0.86
C SER A 406 9.06 -23.49 2.05
N ARG A 407 10.38 -23.33 1.84
CA ARG A 407 11.36 -23.46 2.94
C ARG A 407 11.14 -22.42 4.05
N PHE A 408 10.17 -21.52 3.90
CA PHE A 408 9.89 -20.42 4.82
C PHE A 408 8.67 -20.62 5.71
N LEU A 409 7.88 -21.68 5.51
CA LEU A 409 6.83 -22.08 6.46
C LEU A 409 7.09 -23.51 6.88
N HIS A 410 8.15 -23.67 7.66
CA HIS A 410 8.24 -24.86 8.48
C HIS A 410 7.14 -24.77 9.53
N ASP A 411 6.20 -25.69 9.44
CA ASP A 411 5.77 -26.58 10.53
C ASP A 411 6.94 -26.82 11.51
N VAL A 412 7.27 -25.81 12.32
CA VAL A 412 8.22 -25.91 13.42
C VAL A 412 7.38 -26.30 14.62
N SER A 413 7.47 -27.56 15.03
CA SER A 413 6.93 -28.00 16.31
C SER A 413 7.49 -27.10 17.40
N VAL A 414 6.62 -26.45 18.17
CA VAL A 414 7.03 -25.58 19.29
C VAL A 414 8.00 -26.35 20.19
N PRO A 415 9.25 -25.87 20.36
CA PRO A 415 10.24 -26.56 21.16
C PRO A 415 9.74 -26.81 22.58
N GLU A 416 10.10 -27.93 23.19
CA GLU A 416 9.76 -28.21 24.60
C GLU A 416 10.31 -27.14 25.56
N SER A 417 11.36 -26.42 25.15
CA SER A 417 11.94 -25.31 25.91
C SER A 417 11.22 -23.98 25.71
N TRP A 418 10.22 -23.90 24.82
CA TRP A 418 9.43 -22.69 24.63
C TRP A 418 8.49 -22.44 25.81
N THR A 419 8.50 -21.22 26.35
CA THR A 419 7.74 -20.86 27.57
C THR A 419 6.68 -19.79 27.35
N CYS A 420 6.66 -19.12 26.20
CA CYS A 420 5.60 -18.17 25.84
C CYS A 420 4.36 -18.91 25.30
N LYS A 421 3.31 -18.21 24.86
CA LYS A 421 2.11 -18.93 24.38
C LYS A 421 2.46 -19.75 23.15
N HIS A 422 1.79 -20.88 22.99
CA HIS A 422 2.07 -21.81 21.90
C HIS A 422 1.75 -21.18 20.53
N GLU A 423 0.72 -20.33 20.50
CA GLU A 423 0.26 -19.62 19.30
C GLU A 423 1.15 -18.44 18.90
N GLU A 424 2.12 -18.07 19.75
CA GLU A 424 3.06 -16.95 19.53
C GLU A 424 4.38 -17.44 18.91
N TYR A 425 4.58 -18.76 18.72
CA TYR A 425 5.81 -19.32 18.19
C TYR A 425 5.76 -19.47 16.67
N SER A 426 6.68 -18.80 15.95
CA SER A 426 6.74 -18.88 14.48
C SER A 426 5.41 -18.52 13.81
N ASP A 427 4.69 -17.55 14.38
CA ASP A 427 3.36 -17.11 13.94
C ASP A 427 3.39 -16.12 12.78
N GLY A 428 4.60 -15.69 12.40
CA GLY A 428 4.87 -14.78 11.29
C GLY A 428 4.53 -13.33 11.58
N LYS A 429 4.33 -12.93 12.86
CA LYS A 429 3.87 -11.58 13.21
C LYS A 429 4.85 -10.82 14.10
N ILE A 430 5.38 -11.43 15.14
CA ILE A 430 6.19 -10.74 16.15
C ILE A 430 7.35 -11.64 16.56
N CYS A 431 8.55 -11.08 16.64
CA CYS A 431 9.71 -11.78 17.17
C CYS A 431 9.66 -11.81 18.70
N HIS A 432 9.45 -12.98 19.33
CA HIS A 432 9.39 -13.11 20.79
C HIS A 432 10.70 -13.66 21.37
N CYS A 433 11.49 -12.79 22.03
CA CYS A 433 12.69 -13.23 22.75
C CYS A 433 12.38 -13.73 24.17
N ASN A 434 13.39 -14.25 24.87
CA ASN A 434 13.32 -14.73 26.25
C ASN A 434 12.20 -15.77 26.51
N CYS A 435 11.70 -16.40 25.46
CA CYS A 435 10.68 -17.44 25.53
C CYS A 435 11.30 -18.84 25.66
N GLY A 436 12.55 -18.95 26.14
CA GLY A 436 13.25 -20.22 26.37
C GLY A 436 13.72 -20.98 25.12
N ALA A 437 13.25 -20.62 23.92
CA ALA A 437 13.82 -21.01 22.63
C ALA A 437 13.88 -19.81 21.68
N TYR A 438 14.63 -19.95 20.58
CA TYR A 438 14.66 -18.95 19.51
C TYR A 438 13.36 -18.98 18.72
N ASP A 439 12.77 -17.80 18.50
CA ASP A 439 11.59 -17.60 17.66
C ASP A 439 12.02 -17.40 16.19
N PRO A 440 11.62 -18.29 15.26
CA PRO A 440 11.94 -18.14 13.84
C PRO A 440 11.43 -16.84 13.21
N ASP A 441 10.42 -16.19 13.81
CA ASP A 441 9.90 -14.91 13.31
C ASP A 441 10.95 -13.79 13.36
N CYS A 442 12.00 -13.95 14.16
CA CYS A 442 13.11 -13.00 14.26
C CYS A 442 14.02 -12.96 13.02
N ASP A 443 13.93 -13.95 12.11
CA ASP A 443 14.62 -13.92 10.81
C ASP A 443 13.84 -13.14 9.75
N LEU A 444 12.58 -12.78 10.04
CA LEU A 444 11.74 -12.04 9.13
C LEU A 444 12.07 -10.55 9.23
N VAL A 445 12.90 -10.10 8.28
CA VAL A 445 13.40 -8.71 8.14
C VAL A 445 12.28 -7.65 8.13
N GLN A 446 11.03 -8.04 7.88
CA GLN A 446 9.87 -7.14 7.84
C GLN A 446 9.13 -6.97 9.17
N LEU A 447 9.42 -7.76 10.20
CA LEU A 447 8.74 -7.71 11.50
C LEU A 447 9.59 -6.95 12.52
N SER A 448 9.58 -5.61 12.42
CA SER A 448 10.41 -4.74 13.27
C SER A 448 9.99 -4.66 14.75
N SER A 449 9.02 -5.45 15.20
CA SER A 449 8.61 -5.53 16.61
C SER A 449 9.21 -6.76 17.30
N ILE A 450 10.16 -6.53 18.20
CA ILE A 450 10.72 -7.54 19.11
C ILE A 450 10.04 -7.42 20.48
N GLN A 451 9.51 -8.52 21.01
CA GLN A 451 8.85 -8.57 22.32
C GLN A 451 9.64 -9.37 23.35
N ASN A 452 9.19 -9.27 24.61
CA ASN A 452 9.72 -9.98 25.77
C ASN A 452 11.19 -9.66 26.11
N CYS A 453 11.72 -8.54 25.62
CA CYS A 453 13.02 -8.03 26.01
C CYS A 453 12.96 -6.98 27.12
N PRO A 454 13.61 -7.20 28.28
CA PRO A 454 13.72 -6.17 29.30
C PRO A 454 14.56 -5.01 28.78
N HIS A 455 14.16 -3.79 29.13
CA HIS A 455 14.94 -2.61 28.78
C HIS A 455 16.27 -2.59 29.55
N VAL A 456 17.36 -2.31 28.84
CA VAL A 456 18.70 -2.16 29.44
C VAL A 456 19.22 -0.77 29.10
N ARG A 457 19.46 0.05 30.12
CA ARG A 457 19.92 1.44 29.93
C ARG A 457 21.20 1.50 29.10
N GLY A 458 21.20 2.30 28.04
CA GLY A 458 22.34 2.49 27.13
C GLY A 458 22.54 1.37 26.11
N LYS A 459 21.51 0.53 25.88
CA LYS A 459 21.53 -0.50 24.84
C LYS A 459 20.16 -0.64 24.16
N PHE A 460 20.15 -0.79 22.85
CA PHE A 460 18.94 -1.16 22.12
C PHE A 460 18.90 -2.67 21.88
N VAL A 461 17.69 -3.21 21.73
CA VAL A 461 17.47 -4.63 21.42
C VAL A 461 17.72 -4.83 19.93
N SER A 462 18.72 -5.62 19.58
CA SER A 462 19.10 -5.88 18.18
C SER A 462 18.55 -7.19 17.61
N GLY A 463 17.93 -8.03 18.44
CA GLY A 463 17.34 -9.30 18.01
C GLY A 463 17.26 -10.32 19.14
N CYS A 464 17.00 -11.58 18.80
CA CYS A 464 17.15 -12.72 19.71
C CYS A 464 18.37 -13.58 19.33
N SER A 465 18.99 -14.19 20.34
CA SER A 465 20.05 -15.16 20.16
C SER A 465 19.51 -16.46 19.57
N HIS A 466 19.99 -16.88 18.41
CA HIS A 466 19.62 -18.17 17.79
C HIS A 466 19.89 -19.40 18.67
N THR A 467 20.81 -19.31 19.64
CA THR A 467 21.19 -20.45 20.49
C THR A 467 20.43 -20.51 21.80
N SER A 468 19.95 -19.37 22.31
CA SER A 468 19.35 -19.29 23.65
C SER A 468 17.95 -18.67 23.67
N GLY A 469 17.51 -18.06 22.57
CA GLY A 469 16.30 -17.24 22.53
C GLY A 469 16.41 -15.92 23.30
N ASN A 470 17.52 -15.66 23.99
CA ASN A 470 17.68 -14.46 24.81
C ASN A 470 17.85 -13.20 23.96
N CYS A 471 17.42 -12.06 24.47
CA CYS A 471 17.60 -10.78 23.81
C CYS A 471 19.08 -10.45 23.58
N LEU A 472 19.38 -9.97 22.37
CA LEU A 472 20.66 -9.39 22.01
C LEU A 472 20.57 -7.87 22.18
N TYR A 473 21.63 -7.31 22.75
CA TYR A 473 21.71 -5.89 23.03
C TYR A 473 22.97 -5.32 22.40
N GLU A 474 22.82 -4.22 21.68
CA GLU A 474 23.93 -3.44 21.14
C GLU A 474 24.11 -2.15 21.93
N ASN A 475 25.37 -1.79 22.20
CA ASN A 475 25.68 -0.58 22.94
C ASN A 475 25.35 0.64 22.08
N THR A 476 24.59 1.58 22.62
CA THR A 476 24.50 2.92 22.04
C THR A 476 25.60 3.77 22.65
N GLU A 477 26.79 3.77 22.04
CA GLU A 477 27.68 4.92 22.31
C GLU A 477 27.02 6.15 21.70
N ALA A 478 26.71 7.14 22.55
CA ALA A 478 26.28 8.44 22.07
C ALA A 478 27.34 8.96 21.07
N PRO A 479 26.94 9.32 19.84
CA PRO A 479 27.86 9.83 18.83
C PRO A 479 28.69 10.98 19.38
N SER A 480 29.86 11.20 18.79
CA SER A 480 30.74 12.31 19.19
C SER A 480 30.08 13.69 19.08
N GLU A 481 29.03 13.77 18.27
CA GLU A 481 28.20 14.92 17.97
C GLU A 481 27.05 15.13 18.97
N TRP A 482 26.87 14.21 19.94
CA TRP A 482 25.95 14.34 21.06
C TRP A 482 26.59 15.15 22.20
N THR A 483 25.91 16.20 22.65
CA THR A 483 26.43 17.15 23.64
C THR A 483 25.70 17.12 24.98
N CYS A 484 24.57 16.42 25.10
CA CYS A 484 23.90 16.21 26.39
C CYS A 484 24.60 15.13 27.21
N ASP A 485 24.11 14.93 28.45
CA ASP A 485 24.54 13.76 29.23
C ASP A 485 24.31 12.49 28.40
N LYS A 486 25.32 11.62 28.37
CA LYS A 486 25.25 10.35 27.63
C LYS A 486 24.13 9.45 28.17
N THR A 487 23.66 9.70 29.40
CA THR A 487 22.56 8.93 29.98
C THR A 487 21.18 9.21 29.38
N PHE A 488 21.08 10.23 28.52
CA PHE A 488 19.87 10.65 27.78
C PHE A 488 19.86 10.16 26.32
N TRP A 489 20.91 9.51 25.83
CA TRP A 489 20.95 9.03 24.45
C TRP A 489 20.30 7.66 24.32
N GLY A 490 19.14 7.56 23.65
CA GLY A 490 18.42 6.30 23.48
C GLY A 490 17.99 5.69 24.83
N ALA A 491 17.51 6.53 25.73
CA ALA A 491 17.10 6.18 27.09
C ALA A 491 15.62 5.76 27.19
N ASN A 492 14.86 5.94 26.12
CA ASN A 492 13.43 5.70 25.96
C ASN A 492 12.59 6.40 27.05
N ASP A 493 13.04 7.58 27.49
CA ASP A 493 12.37 8.45 28.46
C ASP A 493 11.72 9.69 27.80
N GLY A 494 11.74 9.73 26.47
CA GLY A 494 11.24 10.82 25.64
C GLY A 494 12.29 11.19 24.60
N CYS A 495 11.95 12.09 23.70
CA CYS A 495 12.92 12.62 22.74
C CYS A 495 13.72 13.76 23.39
N ASP A 496 15.03 13.57 23.56
CA ASP A 496 15.95 14.54 24.12
C ASP A 496 16.55 15.47 23.04
N CYS A 497 16.02 16.68 22.98
CA CYS A 497 16.33 17.66 21.94
C CYS A 497 17.44 18.64 22.32
N ASN A 498 18.05 19.27 21.30
CA ASN A 498 19.14 20.25 21.44
C ASN A 498 20.42 19.67 22.06
N CYS A 499 20.59 18.37 21.96
CA CYS A 499 21.72 17.63 22.47
C CYS A 499 22.83 17.47 21.43
N GLY A 500 23.07 18.53 20.64
CA GLY A 500 24.09 18.55 19.60
C GLY A 500 23.51 18.30 18.21
N LYS A 501 24.31 17.72 17.30
CA LYS A 501 23.88 17.44 15.92
C LYS A 501 23.31 16.02 15.73
N ALA A 502 23.53 15.14 16.71
CA ALA A 502 22.98 13.80 16.70
C ALA A 502 21.51 13.84 17.14
N VAL A 503 20.65 13.16 16.39
CA VAL A 503 19.22 12.98 16.72
C VAL A 503 19.11 11.83 17.69
N ASP A 504 18.50 12.06 18.84
CA ASP A 504 18.23 11.01 19.82
C ASP A 504 17.40 9.88 19.18
N PRO A 505 17.84 8.61 19.27
CA PRO A 505 17.08 7.47 18.75
C PRO A 505 15.64 7.40 19.28
N ASP A 506 15.38 7.93 20.48
CA ASP A 506 14.03 7.97 21.06
C ASP A 506 13.08 8.90 20.28
N CYS A 507 13.63 9.82 19.47
CA CYS A 507 12.88 10.66 18.55
C CYS A 507 12.47 9.94 17.25
N LEU A 508 12.94 8.71 17.01
CA LEU A 508 12.65 7.94 15.80
C LEU A 508 11.38 7.07 15.92
N GLY A 509 10.73 7.09 17.10
CA GLY A 509 9.44 6.47 17.36
C GLY A 509 8.25 7.42 17.16
N VAL A 510 7.13 6.87 16.71
CA VAL A 510 5.84 7.57 16.50
C VAL A 510 5.31 8.16 17.82
N ASN A 511 5.67 9.41 18.12
CA ASN A 511 4.87 10.44 18.83
C ASN A 511 5.69 11.55 19.52
N VAL A 512 6.91 11.89 19.09
CA VAL A 512 7.64 13.01 19.74
C VAL A 512 8.18 14.05 18.77
N CYS A 513 7.27 14.90 18.27
CA CYS A 513 7.61 16.21 17.70
C CYS A 513 8.07 17.15 18.81
N ARG A 514 9.37 17.20 19.15
CA ARG A 514 9.89 18.25 20.07
C ARG A 514 11.24 18.87 19.71
N CYS A 515 11.94 18.43 18.65
CA CYS A 515 13.25 18.98 18.32
C CYS A 515 13.16 20.04 17.23
N ASN A 516 13.13 21.32 17.62
CA ASN A 516 13.36 22.44 16.70
C ASN A 516 14.84 22.50 16.32
N PHE A 517 15.19 21.96 15.15
CA PHE A 517 16.50 22.23 14.54
C PHE A 517 16.45 23.57 13.81
N THR A 518 16.75 24.66 14.50
CA THR A 518 17.13 25.91 13.83
C THR A 518 18.61 25.83 13.42
N PRO A 519 18.96 26.03 12.14
CA PRO A 519 20.34 26.35 11.79
C PRO A 519 20.59 27.79 12.25
N GLU A 520 21.35 27.99 13.33
CA GLU A 520 21.74 29.34 13.74
C GLU A 520 22.68 29.98 12.71
N LYS A 521 22.29 31.21 12.34
CA LYS A 521 23.09 32.40 12.02
C LYS A 521 23.84 32.43 10.68
N SER A 522 23.18 33.11 9.75
CA SER A 522 23.72 34.14 8.87
C SER A 522 25.16 34.58 9.17
N LEU A 523 26.05 34.32 8.22
CA LEU A 523 27.29 35.07 8.04
C LEU A 523 26.93 36.54 7.74
N GLU A 524 27.05 37.41 8.74
CA GLU A 524 27.11 38.85 8.53
C GLU A 524 28.40 39.17 7.75
N PHE A 525 28.25 39.60 6.50
CA PHE A 525 29.30 40.35 5.81
C PHE A 525 29.29 41.77 6.36
N THR A 526 30.22 42.07 7.27
CA THR A 526 30.57 43.45 7.62
C THR A 526 31.23 44.12 6.41
N VAL A 527 30.53 45.10 5.83
CA VAL A 527 31.10 46.04 4.87
C VAL A 527 31.88 47.08 5.66
N ASP A 528 33.21 47.03 5.63
CA ASP A 528 34.06 48.08 6.18
C ASP A 528 33.93 49.36 5.35
N ALA A 529 33.25 50.35 5.92
CA ALA A 529 33.22 51.72 5.43
C ALA A 529 34.26 52.56 6.18
N ALA A 530 35.47 52.66 5.62
CA ALA A 530 36.51 53.65 5.95
C ALA A 530 37.58 53.53 4.85
N THR A 531 37.95 54.50 4.02
CA THR A 531 38.12 55.96 4.17
C THR A 531 38.30 56.54 2.76
N VAL A 532 37.68 57.70 2.50
CA VAL A 532 37.98 58.56 1.34
C VAL A 532 39.20 59.42 1.68
N PRO A 533 40.27 59.45 0.86
CA PRO A 533 41.23 60.54 0.88
C PRO A 533 40.75 61.65 -0.08
N ARG A 534 40.65 62.86 0.46
CA ARG A 534 40.58 64.09 -0.34
C ARG A 534 41.95 64.33 -1.00
N ASN A 535 41.97 64.39 -2.33
CA ASN A 535 42.48 65.50 -3.13
C ASN A 535 42.30 65.19 -4.63
#